data_AF-M3CBM9-F1
#
_entry.id   AF-M3CBM9-F1
#
_cell.length_a   1.000
_cell.length_b   1.000
_cell.length_c   1.000
_cell.angle_alpha   90.00
_cell.angle_beta   90.00
_cell.angle_gamma   90.00
#
_symmetry.space_group_name_H-M   'P 1'
#
loop_
_entity.id
_entity.type
_entity.pdbx_description
1 polymer ?
#
loop_
_entity_poly.entity_id
_entity_poly.type
_entity_poly.pdbx_seq_one_letter_code
_entity_poly.pdbx_strand_id
1 'polypeptide(L)'
;MARDRTASTGGGDLLISAAVAEIEGLYTELHGGRGERHRERVLADLARAGHRLAAAALPAQAARDADPARPRSRRERRRLLAARGAELWLKFVMDGGGKGRRRRVLRRRVRTGPPGNRHS
;
A
#
# COMPACT_ATOMS: atom_id res chain seq x y z
N MET A 1 2.87 -35.30 -25.05
CA MET A 1 1.73 -34.38 -24.78
C MET A 1 2.25 -33.17 -24.00
N ALA A 2 2.43 -32.01 -24.64
CA ALA A 2 3.10 -30.84 -24.06
C ALA A 2 2.56 -29.49 -24.62
N ARG A 3 1.24 -29.36 -24.79
CA ARG A 3 0.63 -28.17 -25.44
C ARG A 3 -0.20 -27.28 -24.51
N ASP A 4 -0.54 -27.71 -23.30
CA ASP A 4 -1.40 -26.91 -22.41
C ASP A 4 -0.64 -25.86 -21.56
N ARG A 5 0.69 -25.97 -21.43
CA ARG A 5 1.45 -25.05 -20.57
C ARG A 5 1.63 -23.65 -21.17
N THR A 6 1.73 -23.52 -22.48
CA THR A 6 2.02 -22.23 -23.15
C THR A 6 0.81 -21.31 -23.24
N ALA A 7 -0.40 -21.87 -23.41
CA ALA A 7 -1.64 -21.09 -23.48
C ALA A 7 -2.00 -20.44 -22.12
N SER A 8 -1.74 -21.16 -21.02
CA SER A 8 -1.98 -20.67 -19.65
C SER A 8 -1.01 -19.55 -19.26
N THR A 9 0.27 -19.65 -19.65
CA THR A 9 1.26 -18.59 -19.40
C THR A 9 0.97 -17.32 -20.22
N GLY A 10 0.61 -17.46 -21.51
CA GLY A 10 0.27 -16.30 -22.35
C GLY A 10 -0.94 -15.51 -21.85
N GLY A 11 -1.95 -16.18 -21.27
CA GLY A 11 -3.08 -15.50 -20.64
C GLY A 11 -2.68 -14.70 -19.39
N GLY A 12 -1.79 -15.24 -18.56
CA GLY A 12 -1.26 -14.54 -17.38
C GLY A 12 -0.42 -13.31 -17.75
N ASP A 13 0.45 -13.44 -18.76
CA ASP A 13 1.30 -12.33 -19.22
C ASP A 13 0.45 -11.19 -19.80
N LEU A 14 -0.62 -11.48 -20.55
CA LEU A 14 -1.55 -10.46 -21.06
C LEU A 14 -2.31 -9.73 -19.93
N LEU A 15 -2.73 -10.44 -18.89
CA LEU A 15 -3.40 -9.84 -17.73
C LEU A 15 -2.44 -8.93 -16.95
N ILE A 16 -1.17 -9.33 -16.82
CA ILE A 16 -0.12 -8.52 -16.20
C ILE A 16 0.12 -7.25 -17.02
N SER A 17 0.32 -7.37 -18.33
CA SER A 17 0.52 -6.21 -19.22
C SER A 17 -0.67 -5.25 -19.23
N ALA A 18 -1.90 -5.77 -19.23
CA ALA A 18 -3.11 -4.95 -19.14
C ALA A 18 -3.20 -4.19 -17.82
N ALA A 19 -2.90 -4.85 -16.70
CA ALA A 19 -2.90 -4.21 -15.39
C ALA A 19 -1.79 -3.14 -15.27
N VAL A 20 -0.63 -3.35 -15.88
CA VAL A 20 0.45 -2.36 -15.93
C VAL A 20 0.03 -1.13 -16.74
N ALA A 21 -0.55 -1.33 -17.94
CA ALA A 21 -1.05 -0.23 -18.76
C ALA A 21 -2.14 0.59 -18.05
N GLU A 22 -3.02 -0.06 -17.29
CA GLU A 22 -4.03 0.62 -16.47
C GLU A 22 -3.39 1.49 -15.36
N ILE A 23 -2.38 0.96 -14.66
CA ILE A 23 -1.65 1.72 -13.62
C ILE A 23 -0.93 2.94 -14.22
N GLU A 24 -0.29 2.78 -15.39
CA GLU A 24 0.36 3.89 -16.09
C GLU A 24 -0.65 4.97 -16.48
N GLY A 25 -1.82 4.59 -17.00
CA GLY A 25 -2.92 5.51 -17.29
C GLY A 25 -3.36 6.30 -16.05
N LEU A 26 -3.63 5.60 -14.95
CA LEU A 26 -4.03 6.23 -13.68
C LEU A 26 -2.93 7.13 -13.11
N TYR A 27 -1.66 6.78 -13.27
CA TYR A 27 -0.54 7.62 -12.84
C TYR A 27 -0.46 8.92 -13.66
N THR A 28 -0.64 8.84 -14.98
CA THR A 28 -0.68 10.04 -15.84
C THR A 28 -1.88 10.93 -15.49
N GLU A 29 -3.03 10.33 -15.20
CA GLU A 29 -4.23 11.04 -14.77
C GLU A 29 -4.04 11.75 -13.42
N LEU A 30 -3.37 11.09 -12.47
CA LEU A 30 -2.99 11.68 -11.19
C LEU A 30 -2.07 12.89 -11.36
N HIS A 31 -1.16 12.83 -12.33
CA HIS A 31 -0.21 13.91 -12.64
C HIS A 31 -0.86 15.08 -13.41
N GLY A 32 -2.02 14.86 -14.03
CA GLY A 32 -2.76 15.85 -14.83
C GLY A 32 -3.43 16.98 -14.05
N GLY A 33 -3.21 17.09 -12.72
CA GLY A 33 -3.55 18.29 -11.96
C GLY A 33 -5.05 18.57 -11.77
N ARG A 34 -5.85 17.55 -11.46
CA ARG A 34 -7.27 17.71 -11.12
C ARG A 34 -7.48 17.78 -9.60
N GLY A 35 -8.60 18.39 -9.18
CA GLY A 35 -8.89 18.68 -7.77
C GLY A 35 -8.93 17.47 -6.82
N GLU A 36 -8.92 17.75 -5.51
CA GLU A 36 -8.69 16.75 -4.45
C GLU A 36 -9.60 15.51 -4.51
N ARG A 37 -10.90 15.68 -4.75
CA ARG A 37 -11.84 14.55 -4.87
C ARG A 37 -11.55 13.64 -6.07
N HIS A 38 -10.98 14.19 -7.14
CA HIS A 38 -10.56 13.41 -8.29
C HIS A 38 -9.28 12.63 -7.94
N ARG A 39 -8.32 13.29 -7.31
CA ARG A 39 -7.08 12.67 -6.80
C ARG A 39 -7.39 11.47 -5.89
N GLU A 40 -8.28 11.63 -4.92
CA GLU A 40 -8.70 10.54 -4.02
C GLU A 40 -9.28 9.34 -4.76
N ARG A 41 -10.12 9.58 -5.79
CA ARG A 41 -10.69 8.52 -6.63
C ARG A 41 -9.61 7.79 -7.41
N VAL A 42 -8.72 8.52 -8.08
CA VAL A 42 -7.62 7.94 -8.85
C VAL A 42 -6.69 7.13 -7.95
N LEU A 43 -6.40 7.59 -6.73
CA LEU A 43 -5.60 6.81 -5.78
C LEU A 43 -6.30 5.51 -5.35
N ALA A 44 -7.62 5.52 -5.15
CA ALA A 44 -8.38 4.31 -4.85
C ALA A 44 -8.38 3.33 -6.04
N ASP A 45 -8.50 3.83 -7.26
CA ASP A 45 -8.41 3.03 -8.48
C ASP A 45 -7.01 2.43 -8.67
N LEU A 46 -5.97 3.21 -8.38
CA LEU A 46 -4.58 2.76 -8.46
C LEU A 46 -4.29 1.66 -7.42
N ALA A 47 -4.85 1.76 -6.21
CA ALA A 47 -4.78 0.69 -5.22
C ALA A 47 -5.48 -0.58 -5.68
N ARG A 48 -6.68 -0.47 -6.28
CA ARG A 48 -7.41 -1.61 -6.86
C ARG A 48 -6.65 -2.29 -7.99
N ALA A 49 -6.10 -1.50 -8.92
CA ALA A 49 -5.29 -2.01 -10.02
C ALA A 49 -4.03 -2.73 -9.51
N GLY A 50 -3.36 -2.15 -8.51
CA GLY A 50 -2.22 -2.77 -7.83
C GLY A 50 -2.55 -4.12 -7.18
N HIS A 51 -3.72 -4.23 -6.52
CA HIS A 51 -4.19 -5.51 -5.97
C HIS A 51 -4.46 -6.56 -7.06
N ARG A 52 -5.06 -6.18 -8.19
CA ARG A 52 -5.29 -7.08 -9.33
C ARG A 52 -3.97 -7.57 -9.94
N LEU A 53 -3.00 -6.68 -10.12
CA LEU A 53 -1.67 -7.03 -10.60
C LEU A 53 -0.98 -8.01 -9.66
N ALA A 54 -1.03 -7.76 -8.35
CA ALA A 54 -0.46 -8.67 -7.35
C ALA A 54 -1.14 -10.06 -7.40
N ALA A 55 -2.46 -10.10 -7.51
CA ALA A 55 -3.21 -11.35 -7.65
C ALA A 55 -2.86 -12.11 -8.94
N ALA A 56 -2.62 -11.42 -10.06
CA ALA A 56 -2.20 -12.03 -11.32
C ALA A 56 -0.74 -12.52 -11.28
N ALA A 57 0.13 -11.85 -10.53
CA ALA A 57 1.55 -12.20 -10.43
C ALA A 57 1.84 -13.36 -9.46
N LEU A 58 1.02 -13.55 -8.42
CA LEU A 58 1.21 -14.60 -7.41
C LEU A 58 1.19 -16.05 -7.97
N PRO A 59 0.25 -16.43 -8.86
CA PRO A 59 0.26 -17.76 -9.50
C PRO A 59 1.49 -18.00 -10.38
N ALA A 60 1.95 -16.96 -11.10
CA ALA A 60 3.14 -17.03 -11.94
C ALA A 60 4.43 -17.19 -11.11
N GLN A 61 4.47 -16.56 -9.94
CA GLN A 61 5.57 -16.68 -8.97
C GLN A 61 5.58 -18.07 -8.33
N ALA A 62 4.43 -18.59 -7.87
CA ALA A 62 4.31 -19.93 -7.30
C ALA A 62 4.65 -21.05 -8.29
N ALA A 63 4.32 -20.90 -9.58
CA ALA A 63 4.72 -21.85 -10.62
C ALA A 63 6.23 -21.84 -10.92
N ARG A 64 6.92 -20.71 -10.69
CA ARG A 64 8.39 -20.60 -10.79
C ARG A 64 9.11 -21.09 -9.53
N ASP A 65 8.47 -20.95 -8.37
CA ASP A 65 8.99 -21.35 -7.06
C ASP A 65 8.71 -22.83 -6.73
N ALA A 66 7.99 -23.55 -7.59
CA ALA A 66 7.66 -24.98 -7.45
C ALA A 66 8.78 -25.96 -7.91
N ASP A 67 10.04 -25.52 -8.00
CA ASP A 67 11.20 -26.42 -8.04
C ASP A 67 11.69 -26.65 -6.59
N PRO A 68 11.35 -27.78 -5.94
CA PRO A 68 11.40 -27.92 -4.48
C PRO A 68 12.81 -28.15 -3.91
N ALA A 69 13.88 -27.80 -4.62
CA ALA A 69 15.24 -28.12 -4.23
C ALA A 69 16.03 -26.91 -3.70
N ARG A 70 15.71 -26.49 -2.46
CA ARG A 70 16.46 -25.53 -1.62
C ARG A 70 16.53 -24.08 -2.15
N PRO A 71 16.45 -23.05 -1.29
CA PRO A 71 16.71 -21.67 -1.70
C PRO A 71 18.15 -21.55 -2.22
N ARG A 72 18.31 -21.41 -3.54
CA ARG A 72 19.61 -21.47 -4.22
C ARG A 72 20.34 -20.13 -4.22
N SER A 73 19.68 -19.02 -3.87
CA SER A 73 20.30 -17.69 -3.96
C SER A 73 20.14 -16.81 -2.72
N ARG A 74 21.19 -16.00 -2.44
CA ARG A 74 21.19 -14.98 -1.38
C ARG A 74 20.05 -13.97 -1.54
N ARG A 75 19.61 -13.71 -2.78
CA ARG A 75 18.53 -12.76 -3.10
C ARG A 75 17.16 -13.32 -2.70
N GLU A 76 16.94 -14.60 -2.92
CA GLU A 76 15.74 -15.32 -2.50
C GLU A 76 15.64 -15.40 -0.98
N ARG A 77 16.77 -15.67 -0.30
CA ARG A 77 16.84 -15.59 1.16
C ARG A 77 16.50 -14.19 1.69
N ARG A 78 16.96 -13.12 1.02
CA ARG A 78 16.57 -11.74 1.37
C ARG A 78 15.08 -11.47 1.14
N ARG A 79 14.48 -12.02 0.09
CA ARG A 79 13.04 -11.88 -0.19
C ARG A 79 12.17 -12.60 0.85
N LEU A 80 12.53 -13.82 1.23
CA LEU A 80 11.84 -14.57 2.28
C LEU A 80 11.89 -13.85 3.64
N LEU A 81 13.04 -13.28 3.99
CA LEU A 81 13.19 -12.48 5.21
C LEU A 81 12.36 -11.17 5.15
N ALA A 82 12.31 -10.51 4.00
CA ALA A 82 11.48 -9.32 3.81
C ALA A 82 9.98 -9.62 3.90
N ALA A 83 9.52 -10.72 3.29
CA ALA A 83 8.14 -11.17 3.37
C ALA A 83 7.72 -11.48 4.81
N ARG A 84 8.60 -12.17 5.57
CA ARG A 84 8.37 -12.49 6.98
C ARG A 84 8.38 -11.24 7.88
N GLY A 85 9.21 -10.24 7.55
CA GLY A 85 9.20 -8.95 8.25
C GLY A 85 7.92 -8.13 8.00
N ALA A 86 7.38 -8.17 6.77
CA ALA A 86 6.12 -7.51 6.42
C ALA A 86 4.91 -8.12 7.14
N GLU A 87 4.89 -9.44 7.30
CA GLU A 87 3.85 -10.16 8.05
C GLU A 87 3.79 -9.72 9.53
N LEU A 88 4.95 -9.55 10.17
CA LEU A 88 5.05 -9.06 11.55
C LEU A 88 4.60 -7.60 11.69
N TRP A 89 4.93 -6.76 10.70
CA TRP A 89 4.52 -5.35 10.69
C TRP A 89 3.00 -5.22 10.51
N LEU A 90 2.40 -6.03 9.64
CA LEU A 90 0.95 -6.07 9.46
C LEU A 90 0.25 -6.49 10.76
N LYS A 91 0.78 -7.50 11.45
CA LYS A 91 0.27 -7.92 12.77
C LYS A 91 0.34 -6.79 13.80
N PHE A 92 1.45 -6.06 13.86
CA PHE A 92 1.60 -4.92 14.76
C PHE A 92 0.62 -3.77 14.45
N VAL A 93 0.40 -3.46 13.17
CA VAL A 93 -0.58 -2.45 12.74
C VAL A 93 -2.00 -2.85 13.08
N MET A 94 -2.32 -4.15 12.93
CA MET A 94 -3.63 -4.70 13.29
C MET A 94 -3.84 -4.75 14.82
N ASP A 95 -2.78 -4.99 15.60
CA ASP A 95 -2.82 -4.96 17.07
C ASP A 95 -2.82 -3.52 17.65
N GLY A 96 -2.37 -2.51 16.88
CA GLY A 96 -2.20 -1.12 17.32
C GLY A 96 -3.41 -0.18 17.16
N GLY A 97 -4.56 -0.69 16.71
CA GLY A 97 -5.71 0.13 16.33
C GLY A 97 -6.79 0.30 17.40
N GLY A 98 -6.55 1.06 18.48
CA GLY A 98 -7.66 1.74 19.17
C GLY A 98 -7.56 1.95 20.69
N LYS A 99 -7.39 3.21 21.11
CA LYS A 99 -8.25 3.85 22.13
C LYS A 99 -8.03 5.35 22.17
N GLY A 100 -9.14 6.09 22.13
CA GLY A 100 -9.19 7.50 21.81
C GLY A 100 -8.75 8.46 22.90
N ARG A 101 -8.68 9.73 22.52
CA ARG A 101 -9.20 10.86 23.31
C ARG A 101 -9.38 12.09 22.42
N ARG A 102 -10.62 12.27 21.96
CA ARG A 102 -11.16 13.58 21.58
C ARG A 102 -11.52 14.36 22.84
N ARG A 103 -11.55 15.69 22.67
CA ARG A 103 -11.98 16.77 23.59
C ARG A 103 -10.85 17.24 24.52
N ARG A 104 -10.58 18.54 24.66
CA ARG A 104 -11.47 19.69 24.53
C ARG A 104 -10.62 20.92 24.18
N VAL A 105 -10.98 21.60 23.10
CA VAL A 105 -10.51 22.95 22.80
C VAL A 105 -11.12 23.85 23.87
N LEU A 106 -10.31 24.36 24.80
CA LEU A 106 -10.68 25.54 25.59
C LEU A 106 -9.80 26.69 25.14
N ARG A 107 -10.45 27.62 24.45
CA ARG A 107 -9.98 28.98 24.25
C ARG A 107 -9.73 29.61 25.62
N ARG A 108 -8.54 30.15 25.86
CA ARG A 108 -8.36 31.58 26.15
C ARG A 108 -6.88 31.94 26.17
N ARG A 109 -6.47 32.66 25.14
CA ARG A 109 -5.41 33.66 25.25
C ARG A 109 -5.84 34.67 26.31
N VAL A 110 -4.91 35.12 27.16
CA VAL A 110 -4.24 36.42 27.06
C VAL A 110 -3.58 36.67 28.42
N ARG A 111 -2.27 36.80 28.34
CA ARG A 111 -1.37 37.31 29.36
C ARG A 111 -1.35 38.83 29.20
N THR A 112 -1.76 39.59 30.20
CA THR A 112 -1.43 41.02 30.37
C THR A 112 -1.35 41.33 31.87
N GLY A 113 -0.29 42.03 32.26
CA GLY A 113 0.21 42.19 33.63
C GLY A 113 -0.51 43.21 34.54
N PRO A 114 0.15 43.64 35.64
CA PRO A 114 -0.45 44.30 36.82
C PRO A 114 -0.60 45.81 36.67
N PRO A 115 -1.46 46.46 37.49
CA PRO A 115 -1.03 47.19 38.71
C PRO A 115 -2.06 47.01 39.87
N GLY A 116 -1.76 47.14 41.17
CA GLY A 116 -1.26 48.32 41.86
C GLY A 116 -2.39 49.03 42.63
N ASN A 117 -2.42 48.86 43.96
CA ASN A 117 -2.81 49.83 45.00
C ASN A 117 -4.26 50.37 45.08
N ARG A 118 -4.93 50.16 46.22
CA ARG A 118 -5.33 51.25 47.15
C ARG A 118 -6.08 50.76 48.39
N HIS A 119 -5.71 51.42 49.48
CA HIS A 119 -6.32 51.48 50.81
C HIS A 119 -7.84 51.71 50.81
N SER A 120 -8.52 51.10 51.78
CA SER A 120 -9.38 51.76 52.78
C SER A 120 -9.81 50.76 53.85
#